data_AF-A0A7X5WM66-F1
#
_entry.id   AF-A0A7X5WM66-F1
#
_cell.length_a   1.000
_cell.length_b   1.000
_cell.length_c   1.000
_cell.angle_alpha   90.00
_cell.angle_beta   90.00
_cell.angle_gamma   90.00
#
_symmetry.space_group_name_H-M   'P 1'
#
loop_
_entity.id
_entity.type
_entity.pdbx_description
1 polymer ?
#
loop_
_entity_poly.entity_id
_entity_poly.type
_entity_poly.pdbx_seq_one_letter_code
_entity_poly.pdbx_strand_id
1 'polypeptide(L)' 'FDHRGSFRSKMFGISGEPTPEEHGRLEAAKRLVWEGFLAAIDGGAPGADAGVLVDEEMGAAVAREAKER' A
#
# COMPACT_ATOMS: atom_id res chain seq x y z
N PHE A 1 -2.71 -0.37 4.81
CA PHE A 1 -2.23 0.97 5.17
C PHE A 1 -2.76 2.04 4.20
N ASP A 2 -3.61 2.95 4.69
CA ASP A 2 -4.35 3.98 3.91
C ASP A 2 -3.83 5.42 4.12
N HIS A 3 -2.71 5.58 4.82
CA HIS A 3 -2.25 6.93 5.12
C HIS A 3 -1.76 7.60 3.85
N ARG A 4 -2.13 8.88 3.70
CA ARG A 4 -1.76 9.74 2.58
C ARG A 4 -0.76 10.82 3.00
N GLY A 5 -1.23 11.89 3.63
CA GLY A 5 -0.40 13.04 3.97
C GLY A 5 0.78 12.71 4.89
N SER A 6 0.56 11.93 5.96
CA SER A 6 1.63 11.53 6.87
C SER A 6 2.62 10.55 6.24
N PHE A 7 2.16 9.69 5.33
CA PHE A 7 3.03 8.79 4.58
C PHE A 7 3.97 9.58 3.67
N ARG A 8 3.40 10.49 2.87
CA ARG A 8 4.15 11.37 1.97
C ARG A 8 5.15 12.26 2.72
N SER A 9 4.66 13.02 3.70
CA SER A 9 5.46 14.05 4.36
C SER A 9 6.43 13.51 5.41
N LYS A 10 5.99 12.58 6.28
CA LYS A 10 6.81 12.14 7.42
C LYS A 10 7.73 10.97 7.07
N MET A 11 7.28 10.06 6.20
CA MET A 11 8.04 8.86 5.87
C MET A 11 8.92 9.06 4.63
N PHE A 12 8.44 9.79 3.63
CA PHE A 12 9.17 10.04 2.38
C PHE A 12 9.74 11.45 2.25
N GLY A 13 9.42 12.37 3.16
CA GLY A 13 9.95 13.74 3.14
C GLY A 13 9.43 14.59 1.97
N ILE A 14 8.37 14.16 1.29
CA ILE A 14 7.83 14.85 0.12
C ILE A 14 6.89 15.96 0.59
N SER A 15 7.24 17.20 0.26
CA SER A 15 6.44 18.39 0.53
C SER A 15 5.69 18.86 -0.71
N GLY A 16 4.41 19.24 -0.55
CA GLY A 16 3.57 19.65 -1.68
C GLY A 16 3.05 18.46 -2.49
N GLU A 17 2.74 18.70 -3.76
CA GLU A 17 2.31 17.67 -4.70
C GLU A 17 3.51 16.83 -5.16
N PRO A 18 3.44 15.49 -5.08
CA PRO A 18 4.53 14.63 -5.51
C PRO A 18 4.75 14.73 -7.03
N THR A 19 6.02 14.69 -7.43
CA THR A 19 6.37 14.41 -8.83
C THR A 19 5.92 13.00 -9.24
N PRO A 20 5.79 12.68 -10.54
CA PRO A 20 5.43 11.33 -10.98
C PRO A 20 6.37 10.24 -10.45
N GLU A 21 7.66 10.53 -10.35
CA GLU A 21 8.65 9.59 -9.81
C GLU A 21 8.44 9.36 -8.31
N GLU A 22 8.23 10.43 -7.54
CA GLU A 22 7.91 10.35 -6.11
C GLU A 22 6.59 9.62 -5.87
N HIS A 23 5.58 9.88 -6.70
CA HIS A 23 4.30 9.18 -6.63
C HIS A 23 4.48 7.67 -6.86
N GLY A 24 5.25 7.29 -7.90
CA GLY A 24 5.59 5.88 -8.14
C GLY A 24 6.32 5.22 -6.96
N ARG A 25 7.18 5.95 -6.23
CA ARG A 25 7.82 5.44 -5.00
C ARG A 25 6.81 5.20 -3.88
N LEU A 26 5.79 6.06 -3.75
CA LEU A 26 4.74 5.89 -2.75
C LEU A 26 3.85 4.67 -3.08
N GLU A 27 3.47 4.49 -4.35
CA GLU A 27 2.74 3.31 -4.82
C GLU A 27 3.55 2.02 -4.60
N ALA A 28 4.84 2.02 -4.95
CA ALA A 28 5.73 0.87 -4.76
C ALA A 28 5.84 0.48 -3.28
N ALA A 29 5.80 1.44 -2.36
CA ALA A 29 5.81 1.15 -0.93
C ALA A 29 4.48 0.54 -0.45
N LYS A 30 3.33 0.94 -1.00
CA LYS A 30 2.03 0.27 -0.75
C LYS A 30 2.06 -1.17 -1.28
N ARG A 31 2.66 -1.37 -2.46
CA ARG A 31 2.86 -2.68 -3.07
C ARG A 31 3.71 -3.61 -2.19
N LEU A 32 4.81 -3.12 -1.64
CA LEU A 32 5.68 -3.90 -0.76
C LEU A 32 4.93 -4.43 0.48
N VAL A 33 4.08 -3.60 1.08
CA VAL A 33 3.24 -4.02 2.23
C VAL A 33 2.22 -5.08 1.80
N TRP A 34 1.63 -4.95 0.62
CA TRP A 34 0.72 -5.95 0.06
C TRP A 34 1.40 -7.30 -0.17
N GLU A 35 2.60 -7.31 -0.76
CA GLU A 35 3.38 -8.53 -0.99
C GLU A 35 3.76 -9.20 0.34
N GLY A 36 4.14 -8.41 1.36
CA GLY A 36 4.37 -8.93 2.70
C GLY A 36 3.11 -9.51 3.35
N PHE A 37 1.95 -8.89 3.15
CA PHE A 37 0.67 -9.42 3.60
C PHE A 37 0.36 -10.77 2.96
N LEU A 38 0.52 -10.88 1.63
CA LEU A 38 0.33 -12.15 0.91
C LEU A 38 1.28 -13.23 1.43
N ALA A 39 2.57 -12.90 1.59
CA ALA A 39 3.55 -13.83 2.13
C ALA A 39 3.20 -14.31 3.55
N ALA A 40 2.58 -13.46 4.38
CA ALA A 40 2.12 -13.84 5.70
C ALA A 40 0.92 -14.81 5.63
N ILE A 41 -0.04 -14.58 4.74
CA ILE A 41 -1.15 -15.50 4.49
C ILE A 41 -0.63 -16.86 4.00
N ASP A 42 0.25 -16.85 3.01
CA ASP A 42 0.89 -18.08 2.49
C ASP A 42 1.70 -18.80 3.57
N GLY A 43 2.25 -18.06 4.53
CA GLY A 43 2.93 -18.56 5.71
C GLY A 43 2.02 -19.07 6.84
N GLY A 44 0.70 -19.05 6.66
CA GLY A 44 -0.27 -19.61 7.60
C GLY A 44 -0.94 -18.61 8.56
N ALA A 45 -0.82 -17.30 8.31
CA ALA A 45 -1.62 -16.32 9.02
C ALA A 45 -3.13 -16.55 8.74
N PRO A 46 -4.03 -16.29 9.72
CA PRO A 46 -5.45 -16.59 9.59
C PRO A 46 -6.12 -15.65 8.57
N GLY A 47 -6.21 -16.07 7.32
CA GLY A 47 -6.74 -15.25 6.21
C GLY A 47 -8.19 -14.79 6.41
N ALA A 48 -9.02 -15.57 7.10
CA ALA A 48 -10.41 -15.19 7.41
C ALA A 48 -10.51 -13.99 8.37
N ASP A 49 -9.47 -13.77 9.19
CA ASP A 49 -9.40 -12.70 10.18
C ASP A 49 -8.46 -11.56 9.74
N ALA A 50 -7.84 -11.70 8.57
CA ALA A 50 -6.83 -10.78 8.06
C ALA A 50 -7.42 -9.85 7.00
N GLY A 51 -7.01 -8.57 7.02
CA GLY A 51 -7.42 -7.60 6.02
C GLY A 51 -6.40 -6.49 5.82
N VAL A 52 -6.41 -5.89 4.63
CA VAL A 52 -5.58 -4.73 4.29
C VAL A 52 -6.46 -3.58 3.81
N LEU A 53 -6.37 -2.43 4.46
CA LEU A 53 -7.07 -1.21 4.05
C LEU A 53 -6.10 -0.29 3.31
N VAL A 54 -6.38 0.11 2.07
CA VAL A 54 -5.53 1.02 1.28
C VAL A 54 -6.32 2.23 0.81
N ASP A 55 -5.63 3.32 0.54
CA ASP A 55 -6.25 4.52 -0.05
C ASP A 55 -6.33 4.41 -1.58
N GLU A 56 -7.22 5.20 -2.19
CA GLU A 56 -7.42 5.23 -3.64
C GLU A 56 -6.21 5.82 -4.39
N GLU A 57 -5.55 6.83 -3.83
CA GLU A 57 -4.53 7.63 -4.52
C GLU A 57 -3.28 6.81 -4.85
N MET A 58 -2.78 6.01 -3.90
CA MET A 58 -1.55 5.21 -4.08
C MET A 58 -1.79 3.69 -4.00
N GLY A 59 -2.98 3.28 -3.58
CA GLY A 59 -3.30 1.88 -3.26
C GLY A 59 -4.30 1.22 -4.20
N ALA A 60 -4.83 1.93 -5.21
CA ALA A 60 -5.87 1.39 -6.09
C ALA A 60 -5.47 0.07 -6.76
N ALA A 61 -4.21 -0.09 -7.18
CA ALA A 61 -3.73 -1.34 -7.79
C ALA A 61 -3.79 -2.52 -6.80
N VAL A 62 -3.43 -2.30 -5.53
CA VAL A 62 -3.54 -3.31 -4.47
C VAL A 62 -5.01 -3.69 -4.25
N ALA A 63 -5.91 -2.71 -4.17
CA ALA A 63 -7.34 -2.98 -3.97
C ALA A 63 -7.96 -3.79 -5.12
N ARG A 64 -7.54 -3.54 -6.37
CA ARG A 64 -7.99 -4.30 -7.55
C ARG A 64 -7.48 -5.73 -7.52
N GLU A 65 -6.18 -5.94 -7.28
CA GLU A 65 -5.63 -7.29 -7.19
C GLU A 65 -6.28 -8.10 -6.05
N ALA A 66 -6.49 -7.47 -4.89
CA ALA A 66 -7.13 -8.12 -3.76
C ALA A 66 -8.56 -8.61 -4.06
N LYS A 67 -9.27 -7.94 -4.97
CA LYS A 67 -10.62 -8.34 -5.41
C LYS A 67 -10.61 -9.49 -6.41
N GLU A 68 -9.53 -9.65 -7.17
CA GLU A 68 -9.37 -10.68 -8.18
C GLU A 68 -8.89 -12.02 -7.61
N ARG A 69 -8.45 -12.02 -6.35
CA ARG A 69 -8.07 -13.22 -5.58
C ARG A 69 -9.26 -13.80 -4.84
#